data_AF-A0A484HLD7-F1
#
_entry.id   AF-A0A484HLD7-F1
#
_cell.length_a   1.000
_cell.length_b   1.000
_cell.length_c   1.000
_cell.angle_alpha   90.00
_cell.angle_beta   90.00
_cell.angle_gamma   90.00
#
_symmetry.space_group_name_H-M   'P 1'
#
loop_
_entity.id
_entity.type
_entity.pdbx_description
1 polymer ?
#
loop_
_entity_poly.entity_id
_entity_poly.type
_entity_poly.pdbx_seq_one_letter_code
_entity_poly.pdbx_strand_id
1 'polypeptide(L)'
;MTNYDDEPTKVEMLLSEINNTGKSAYSGVLKPLSIRLPIQTYAKVVAIENFIGAEKTSKNKIINDLLEIAFDQIYPSLSESQKQAFDSFSQSLLDGSESGKL
;
A
#
# COMPACT_ATOMS: atom_id res chain seq x y z
N MET A 1 9.27 -19.71 -23.96
CA MET A 1 8.85 -18.34 -23.59
C MET A 1 8.29 -18.43 -22.19
N THR A 2 9.07 -18.04 -21.19
CA THR A 2 8.61 -17.94 -19.80
C THR A 2 7.77 -16.66 -19.68
N ASN A 3 6.53 -16.77 -19.22
CA ASN A 3 5.65 -15.64 -18.95
C ASN A 3 6.28 -14.75 -17.86
N TYR A 4 6.16 -13.44 -18.02
CA TYR A 4 6.64 -12.40 -17.11
C TYR A 4 5.73 -12.22 -15.86
N ASP A 5 4.95 -13.25 -15.48
CA ASP A 5 3.91 -13.20 -14.43
C ASP A 5 4.41 -13.69 -13.05
N ASP A 6 5.74 -13.67 -12.81
CA ASP A 6 6.37 -14.25 -11.61
C ASP A 6 6.55 -13.25 -10.45
N GLU A 7 6.13 -11.99 -10.58
CA GLU A 7 6.18 -11.04 -9.45
C GLU A 7 4.99 -11.26 -8.51
N PRO A 8 5.24 -11.48 -7.20
CA PRO A 8 4.18 -11.71 -6.24
C PRO A 8 3.30 -10.45 -6.11
N THR A 9 1.99 -10.65 -6.07
CA THR A 9 1.03 -9.59 -5.78
C THR A 9 1.29 -9.00 -4.40
N LYS A 10 0.86 -7.75 -4.17
CA LYS A 10 0.99 -7.10 -2.86
C LYS A 10 0.27 -7.87 -1.74
N VAL A 11 -0.82 -8.57 -2.08
CA VAL A 11 -1.52 -9.47 -1.16
C VAL A 11 -0.61 -10.64 -0.77
N GLU A 12 0.03 -11.30 -1.73
CA GLU A 12 0.96 -12.40 -1.48
C GLU A 12 2.17 -11.95 -0.68
N MET A 13 2.69 -10.75 -0.95
CA MET A 13 3.77 -10.15 -0.16
C MET A 13 3.34 -9.93 1.30
N LEU A 14 2.17 -9.33 1.55
CA LEU A 14 1.66 -9.13 2.92
C LEU A 14 1.41 -10.46 3.64
N LEU A 15 0.85 -11.46 2.95
CA LEU A 15 0.65 -12.79 3.51
C LEU A 15 1.98 -13.47 3.85
N SER A 16 3.02 -13.29 3.04
CA SER A 16 4.36 -13.82 3.33
C SER A 16 4.97 -13.19 4.59
N GLU A 17 4.75 -11.89 4.82
CA GLU A 17 5.19 -11.22 6.04
C GLU A 17 4.44 -11.74 7.27
N ILE A 18 3.12 -11.89 7.18
CA ILE A 18 2.27 -12.46 8.25
C ILE A 18 2.74 -13.88 8.59
N ASN A 19 3.12 -14.66 7.58
CA ASN A 19 3.64 -16.01 7.75
C ASN A 19 5.12 -16.07 8.12
N ASN A 20 5.79 -14.92 8.32
CA ASN A 20 7.23 -14.81 8.59
C ASN A 20 8.13 -15.47 7.53
N THR A 21 7.65 -15.58 6.29
CA THR A 21 8.39 -16.17 5.15
C THR A 21 8.98 -15.12 4.21
N GLY A 22 8.62 -13.84 4.37
CA GLY A 22 9.10 -12.73 3.54
C GLY A 22 9.27 -11.42 4.30
N LYS A 23 9.83 -10.41 3.60
CA LYS A 23 9.94 -9.02 4.06
C LYS A 23 9.84 -8.08 2.85
N SER A 24 9.13 -6.97 2.99
CA SER A 24 9.15 -5.86 2.04
C SER A 24 9.68 -4.57 2.67
N ALA A 25 10.21 -3.69 1.82
CA ALA A 25 10.68 -2.38 2.21
C ALA A 25 10.08 -1.33 1.27
N TYR A 26 9.70 -0.20 1.85
CA TYR A 26 9.27 0.97 1.11
C TYR A 26 10.47 1.79 0.67
N SER A 27 10.49 2.23 -0.58
CA SER A 27 11.44 3.19 -1.10
C SER A 27 10.68 4.38 -1.71
N GLY A 28 11.30 5.57 -1.70
CA GLY A 28 10.73 6.78 -2.30
C GLY A 28 10.38 7.89 -1.31
N VAL A 29 9.72 8.93 -1.84
CA VAL A 29 9.32 10.12 -1.09
C VAL A 29 8.03 9.84 -0.31
N LEU A 30 8.07 10.04 1.01
CA LEU A 30 6.93 9.84 1.89
C LEU A 30 6.32 11.18 2.31
N LYS A 31 4.99 11.30 2.17
CA LYS A 31 4.22 12.42 2.72
C LYS A 31 3.40 11.89 3.92
N PRO A 32 3.50 12.51 5.11
CA PRO A 32 2.76 12.03 6.27
C PRO A 32 1.25 12.28 6.10
N LEU A 33 0.45 11.26 6.40
CA LEU A 33 -1.01 11.35 6.45
C LEU A 33 -1.50 11.00 7.86
N SER A 34 -2.12 11.96 8.55
CA SER A 34 -2.71 11.73 9.88
C SER A 34 -4.12 11.17 9.72
N ILE A 35 -4.30 9.89 10.07
CA ILE A 35 -5.60 9.21 10.01
C ILE A 35 -6.12 8.84 11.41
N ARG A 36 -7.45 8.76 11.53
CA ARG A 36 -8.13 8.19 12.71
C ARG A 36 -8.87 6.93 12.27
N LEU A 37 -8.56 5.81 12.90
CA LEU A 37 -9.22 4.53 12.60
C LEU A 37 -10.35 4.26 13.61
N PRO A 38 -11.51 3.74 13.16
CA PRO A 38 -12.47 3.10 14.06
C PRO A 38 -11.79 2.01 14.88
N ILE A 39 -12.20 1.84 16.14
CA ILE A 39 -11.54 0.92 17.08
C ILE A 39 -11.43 -0.51 16.54
N GLN A 40 -12.44 -0.97 15.81
CA GLN A 40 -12.45 -2.31 15.19
C GLN A 40 -11.38 -2.46 14.11
N THR A 41 -11.19 -1.42 13.28
CA THR A 41 -10.15 -1.39 12.25
C THR A 41 -8.77 -1.30 12.89
N TYR A 42 -8.62 -0.44 13.89
CA TYR A 42 -7.37 -0.33 14.66
C TYR A 42 -6.95 -1.67 15.28
N ALA A 43 -7.89 -2.37 15.92
CA ALA A 43 -7.62 -3.68 16.53
C ALA A 43 -7.12 -4.71 15.51
N LYS A 44 -7.65 -4.72 14.28
CA LYS A 44 -7.18 -5.59 13.20
C LYS A 44 -5.74 -5.26 12.77
N VAL A 45 -5.42 -3.97 12.65
CA VAL A 45 -4.05 -3.54 12.32
C VAL A 45 -3.07 -3.96 13.41
N VAL A 46 -3.44 -3.80 14.69
CA VAL A 46 -2.65 -4.27 15.82
C VAL A 46 -2.49 -5.80 15.79
N ALA A 47 -3.53 -6.56 15.45
CA ALA A 47 -3.43 -8.02 15.35
C ALA A 47 -2.42 -8.45 14.27
N ILE A 48 -2.43 -7.80 13.10
CA ILE A 48 -1.44 -8.05 12.03
C ILE A 48 -0.02 -7.72 12.51
N GLU A 49 0.18 -6.58 13.18
CA GLU A 49 1.48 -6.21 13.76
C GLU A 49 1.98 -7.28 14.75
N ASN A 50 1.09 -7.85 15.55
CA ASN A 50 1.44 -8.94 16.47
C ASN A 50 1.79 -10.25 15.75
N PHE A 51 1.13 -10.59 14.64
CA PHE A 51 1.47 -11.80 13.87
C PHE A 51 2.85 -11.70 13.22
N ILE A 52 3.22 -10.52 12.73
CA ILE A 52 4.52 -10.29 12.09
C ILE A 52 5.63 -10.11 13.14
N GLY A 53 5.33 -9.40 14.23
CA GLY A 53 6.28 -8.96 15.25
C GLY A 53 6.52 -7.46 15.17
N ALA A 54 6.29 -6.75 16.27
CA ALA A 54 6.40 -5.28 16.34
C ALA A 54 7.84 -4.76 16.12
N GLU A 55 8.84 -5.63 16.20
CA GLU A 55 10.24 -5.35 15.86
C GLU A 55 10.54 -5.43 14.36
N LYS A 56 9.66 -6.04 13.57
CA LYS A 56 9.85 -6.27 12.12
C LYS A 56 8.97 -5.40 11.24
N THR A 57 7.87 -4.89 11.78
CA THR A 57 6.92 -4.05 11.05
C THR A 57 6.38 -2.93 11.93
N SER A 58 5.64 -2.00 11.33
CA SER A 58 4.91 -0.96 12.06
C SER A 58 3.47 -0.90 11.58
N LYS A 59 2.58 -0.42 12.45
CA LYS A 59 1.19 -0.09 12.05
C LYS A 59 1.12 0.77 10.79
N ASN A 60 2.01 1.77 10.64
CA ASN A 60 2.04 2.62 9.44
C ASN A 60 2.37 1.81 8.19
N LYS A 61 3.36 0.90 8.27
CA LYS A 61 3.71 0.00 7.16
C LYS A 61 2.50 -0.86 6.78
N ILE A 62 1.87 -1.50 7.76
CA ILE A 62 0.69 -2.35 7.55
C ILE A 62 -0.45 -1.57 6.90
N ILE A 63 -0.70 -0.34 7.36
CA ILE A 63 -1.75 0.52 6.80
C ILE A 63 -1.41 0.87 5.34
N ASN A 64 -0.15 1.19 5.03
CA ASN A 64 0.27 1.45 3.66
C ASN A 64 0.08 0.20 2.78
N ASP A 65 0.49 -0.98 3.24
CA ASP A 65 0.36 -2.24 2.49
C ASP A 65 -1.12 -2.50 2.16
N LEU A 66 -2.01 -2.31 3.15
CA LEU A 66 -3.44 -2.49 2.99
C LEU A 66 -4.07 -1.45 2.05
N LEU A 67 -3.60 -0.20 2.06
CA LEU A 67 -4.09 0.84 1.16
C LEU A 67 -3.67 0.53 -0.29
N GLU A 68 -2.44 0.10 -0.52
CA GLU A 68 -1.99 -0.29 -1.86
C GLU A 68 -2.78 -1.47 -2.41
N ILE A 69 -3.02 -2.49 -1.59
CA ILE A 69 -3.89 -3.62 -1.96
C ILE A 69 -5.30 -3.13 -2.31
N ALA A 70 -5.86 -2.19 -1.52
CA ALA A 70 -7.18 -1.64 -1.78
C ALA A 70 -7.22 -0.85 -3.11
N PHE A 71 -6.18 -0.07 -3.41
CA PHE A 71 -6.08 0.63 -4.69
C PHE A 71 -6.00 -0.34 -5.87
N ASP A 72 -5.18 -1.40 -5.77
CA ASP A 72 -5.07 -2.43 -6.80
C ASP A 72 -6.40 -3.17 -7.05
N GLN A 73 -7.24 -3.31 -6.01
CA GLN A 73 -8.57 -3.93 -6.14
C GLN A 73 -9.63 -2.97 -6.70
N ILE A 74 -9.57 -1.69 -6.32
CA ILE A 74 -10.55 -0.69 -6.75
C ILE A 74 -10.28 -0.23 -8.19
N TYR A 75 -9.02 0.01 -8.56
CA TYR A 75 -8.66 0.61 -9.83
C TYR A 75 -9.20 -0.13 -11.07
N PRO A 76 -9.15 -1.48 -11.15
CA PRO A 76 -9.72 -2.22 -12.29
C PRO A 76 -11.25 -2.06 -12.43
N SER A 77 -11.94 -1.74 -11.33
CA SER A 77 -13.41 -1.57 -11.29
C SER A 77 -13.85 -0.18 -11.76
N LEU A 78 -12.93 0.75 -11.98
CA LEU A 78 -13.22 2.09 -12.48
C LEU A 78 -13.54 2.05 -13.99
N SER A 79 -14.39 2.98 -14.46
CA SER A 79 -14.56 3.21 -15.89
C SER A 79 -13.28 3.79 -16.50
N GLU A 80 -13.09 3.65 -17.82
CA GLU A 80 -11.91 4.20 -18.49
C GLU A 80 -11.76 5.71 -18.31
N SER A 81 -12.87 6.47 -18.31
CA SER A 81 -12.85 7.90 -18.01
C SER A 81 -12.42 8.21 -16.57
N GLN A 82 -12.78 7.35 -15.61
CA GLN A 82 -12.37 7.49 -14.22
C GLN A 82 -10.89 7.15 -14.03
N LYS A 83 -10.40 6.10 -14.70
CA LYS A 83 -8.97 5.73 -14.70
C LYS A 83 -8.11 6.88 -15.24
N GLN A 84 -8.47 7.42 -16.40
CA GLN A 84 -7.77 8.57 -16.99
C GLN A 84 -7.71 9.78 -16.05
N ALA A 85 -8.83 10.10 -15.38
CA ALA A 85 -8.86 11.19 -14.41
C ALA A 85 -8.00 10.89 -13.16
N PHE A 86 -8.06 9.66 -12.67
CA PHE A 86 -7.27 9.19 -11.52
C PHE A 86 -5.76 9.29 -11.81
N ASP A 87 -5.32 8.81 -12.97
CA ASP A 87 -3.91 8.82 -13.37
C ASP A 87 -3.41 10.25 -13.58
N SER A 88 -4.19 11.07 -14.29
CA SER A 88 -3.83 12.47 -14.57
C SER A 88 -3.65 13.28 -13.27
N PHE A 89 -4.56 13.10 -12.31
CA PHE A 89 -4.49 13.81 -11.04
C PHE A 89 -3.30 13.30 -10.19
N SER A 90 -3.13 11.98 -10.09
CA SER A 90 -2.04 11.37 -9.33
C SER A 90 -0.68 11.81 -9.87
N GLN A 91 -0.48 11.80 -11.19
CA GLN A 91 0.77 12.25 -11.80
C GLN A 91 1.06 13.72 -11.51
N SER A 92 0.04 14.60 -11.56
CA SER A 92 0.23 16.02 -11.27
C SER A 92 0.72 16.30 -9.84
N LEU A 93 0.31 15.46 -8.87
CA LEU A 93 0.79 15.54 -7.49
C LEU A 93 2.22 15.04 -7.35
N LEU A 94 2.59 13.98 -8.07
CA LEU A 94 3.96 13.46 -8.08
C LEU A 94 4.93 14.50 -8.65
N ASP A 95 4.62 15.08 -9.81
CA ASP A 95 5.44 16.12 -10.45
C ASP A 95 5.59 17.38 -9.56
N GLY A 96 4.49 17.75 -8.86
CA GLY A 96 4.48 18.85 -7.90
C GLY A 96 5.30 18.57 -6.64
N SER A 97 5.38 17.31 -6.21
CA SER A 97 6.16 16.88 -5.06
C SER A 97 7.67 16.84 -5.33
N GLU A 98 8.08 16.51 -6.55
CA GLU A 98 9.48 16.62 -7.01
C GLU A 98 9.92 18.07 -7.16
N SER A 99 8.98 18.97 -7.46
CA SER A 99 9.22 20.41 -7.63
C SER A 99 9.27 21.22 -6.31
N GLY A 100 9.09 20.58 -5.15
CA GLY A 100 9.13 21.24 -3.83
C GLY A 100 7.98 22.21 -3.54
N LYS A 101 6.84 22.09 -4.26
CA LYS A 101 5.70 23.03 -4.16
C LYS A 101 4.55 22.58 -3.24
N LEU A 102 4.76 21.53 -2.44
CA LEU A 102 3.78 20.99 -1.49
C LEU A 102 4.41 20.71 -0.12
#